data_AF-D3FYJ6-F1
#
_entry.id   AF-D3FYJ6-F1
#
_cell.length_a   1.000
_cell.length_b   1.000
_cell.length_c   1.000
_cell.angle_alpha   90.00
_cell.angle_beta   90.00
_cell.angle_gamma   90.00
#
_symmetry.space_group_name_H-M   'P 1'
#
loop_
_entity.id
_entity.type
_entity.pdbx_description
1 polymer ?
#
loop_
_entity_poly.entity_id
_entity_poly.type
_entity_poly.pdbx_seq_one_letter_code
_entity_poly.pdbx_strand_id
1 'polypeptide(L)'
;MRKRTILLTVCAAALVVGLFLSIYGKPNYLRETLITFPIDPNATYTEASSNLEFLQSTDEDEYKLRWDTLSVLNEEAAIRQDVSLLFEDGVLKDTMSKWEENTELLAQQKEVSAEDSGHYEVITFHHAELRRPNNEFRSAQAISFDQLYVIDSPLSPLHAFKIPETAEDKESKRILDYILEQQQTYDWDDLFEYYQIPSSQYRRIPLTKIDTYQSESIPGLTMEETTKFLGGLWEGLYKNYVLGIDLNGTAVSPIGSTVPLIVIPKENPDHVFILFRTADDTPIQLMQSIPAAE
;
A
#
# COMPACT_ATOMS: atom_id res chain seq x y z
N MET A 1 18.42 -43.09 -39.17
CA MET A 1 17.78 -41.80 -39.52
C MET A 1 16.73 -41.39 -38.50
N ARG A 2 15.68 -42.18 -38.25
CA ARG A 2 14.57 -41.88 -37.30
C ARG A 2 15.01 -41.40 -35.90
N LYS A 3 16.02 -42.02 -35.27
CA LYS A 3 16.55 -41.58 -33.96
C LYS A 3 17.20 -40.20 -33.99
N ARG A 4 17.88 -39.85 -35.09
CA ARG A 4 18.53 -38.55 -35.30
C ARG A 4 17.49 -37.46 -35.54
N THR A 5 16.43 -37.78 -36.28
CA THR A 5 15.30 -36.88 -36.51
C THR A 5 14.55 -36.60 -35.21
N ILE A 6 14.27 -37.63 -34.40
CA ILE A 6 13.63 -37.48 -33.07
C ILE A 6 14.48 -36.62 -32.13
N LEU A 7 15.80 -36.83 -32.11
CA LEU A 7 16.70 -36.02 -31.27
C LEU A 7 16.67 -34.54 -31.70
N LEU A 8 16.68 -34.27 -33.00
CA LEU A 8 16.61 -32.91 -33.53
C LEU A 8 15.27 -32.22 -33.23
N THR A 9 14.14 -32.93 -33.32
CA THR A 9 12.83 -32.35 -32.96
C THR A 9 12.73 -32.08 -31.45
N VAL A 10 13.27 -32.95 -30.60
CA VAL A 10 13.28 -32.71 -29.15
C VAL A 10 14.15 -31.50 -28.80
N CYS A 11 15.33 -31.36 -29.41
CA CYS A 11 16.18 -30.18 -29.19
C CYS A 11 15.52 -28.88 -29.69
N ALA A 12 14.86 -28.91 -30.86
CA ALA A 12 14.14 -27.75 -31.38
C ALA A 12 12.96 -27.35 -30.46
N ALA A 13 12.19 -28.33 -29.98
CA ALA A 13 11.09 -28.08 -29.05
C ALA A 13 11.58 -27.50 -27.71
N ALA A 14 12.67 -28.05 -27.15
CA ALA A 14 13.26 -27.51 -25.91
C ALA A 14 13.76 -26.07 -26.09
N LEU A 15 14.31 -25.74 -27.25
CA LEU A 15 14.80 -24.39 -27.56
C LEU A 15 13.64 -23.40 -27.73
N VAL A 16 12.54 -23.81 -28.37
CA VAL A 16 11.31 -23.00 -28.49
C VAL A 16 10.66 -22.79 -27.13
N VAL A 17 10.56 -23.83 -26.28
CA VAL A 17 10.04 -23.71 -24.91
C VAL A 17 10.93 -22.81 -24.06
N GLY A 18 12.26 -22.93 -24.18
CA GLY A 18 13.22 -22.05 -23.49
C GLY A 18 13.09 -20.59 -23.92
N LEU A 19 12.94 -20.32 -25.22
CA LEU A 19 12.67 -18.97 -25.73
C LEU A 19 11.31 -18.45 -25.27
N PHE A 20 10.27 -19.29 -25.26
CA PHE A 20 8.95 -18.93 -24.79
C PHE A 20 8.97 -18.56 -23.31
N LEU A 21 9.60 -19.38 -22.47
CA LEU A 21 9.79 -19.09 -21.05
C LEU A 21 10.67 -17.85 -20.82
N SER A 22 11.66 -17.59 -21.67
CA SER A 22 12.49 -16.38 -21.54
C SER A 22 11.76 -15.09 -21.93
N ILE A 23 10.85 -15.15 -22.92
CA ILE A 23 10.11 -13.98 -23.41
C ILE A 23 8.87 -13.71 -22.54
N TYR A 24 8.17 -14.77 -22.14
CA TYR A 24 6.88 -14.68 -21.45
C TYR A 24 6.94 -15.05 -19.96
N GLY A 25 7.99 -15.73 -19.52
CA GLY A 25 8.19 -16.11 -18.12
C GLY A 25 9.04 -15.11 -17.37
N LYS A 26 8.82 -13.79 -17.55
CA LYS A 26 9.35 -12.81 -16.60
C LYS A 26 8.63 -13.03 -15.26
N PRO A 27 9.31 -13.49 -14.21
CA PRO A 27 8.67 -13.60 -12.91
C PRO A 27 8.39 -12.18 -12.42
N ASN A 28 7.25 -11.98 -11.76
CA ASN A 28 6.94 -10.74 -11.06
C ASN A 28 7.84 -10.66 -9.82
N TYR A 29 9.11 -10.35 -10.01
CA TYR A 29 9.99 -10.01 -8.91
C TYR A 29 9.64 -8.60 -8.46
N LEU A 30 9.31 -8.47 -7.17
CA LEU A 30 9.30 -7.18 -6.50
C LEU A 30 10.70 -6.57 -6.68
N ARG A 31 10.76 -5.29 -7.08
CA ARG A 31 12.02 -4.56 -7.11
C ARG A 31 12.51 -4.44 -5.68
N GLU A 32 13.79 -4.66 -5.41
CA GLU A 32 14.30 -4.65 -4.04
C GLU A 32 14.32 -3.25 -3.39
N THR A 33 14.07 -2.19 -4.17
CA THR A 33 14.18 -0.81 -3.73
C THR A 33 13.11 0.08 -4.37
N LEU A 34 12.54 0.96 -3.55
CA LEU A 34 11.84 2.17 -3.97
C LEU A 34 12.71 3.34 -3.50
N ILE A 35 13.03 4.31 -4.36
CA ILE A 35 13.92 5.42 -3.99
C ILE A 35 13.24 6.74 -4.32
N THR A 36 13.10 7.61 -3.32
CA THR A 36 12.55 8.95 -3.55
C THR A 36 13.65 9.96 -3.85
N PHE A 37 13.55 10.62 -5.00
CA PHE A 37 14.38 11.76 -5.39
C PHE A 37 13.62 13.08 -5.16
N PRO A 38 14.29 14.25 -5.25
CA PRO A 38 13.60 15.53 -5.27
C PRO A 38 12.49 15.56 -6.34
N ILE A 39 11.33 16.08 -5.97
CA ILE A 39 10.16 16.09 -6.86
C ILE A 39 10.43 16.93 -8.09
N ASP A 40 9.99 16.44 -9.25
CA ASP A 40 10.01 17.20 -10.48
C ASP A 40 8.80 18.14 -10.54
N PRO A 41 8.99 19.46 -10.72
CA PRO A 41 7.87 20.39 -10.77
C PRO A 41 7.02 20.28 -12.05
N ASN A 42 7.50 19.58 -13.08
CA ASN A 42 6.79 19.44 -14.36
C ASN A 42 6.13 18.07 -14.56
N ALA A 43 6.51 17.06 -13.77
CA ALA A 43 5.90 15.74 -13.82
C ALA A 43 4.76 15.65 -12.81
N THR A 44 3.56 15.40 -13.29
CA THR A 44 2.36 15.36 -12.45
C THR A 44 1.48 14.20 -12.86
N TYR A 45 0.95 13.48 -11.89
CA TYR A 45 -0.09 12.48 -12.13
C TYR A 45 -1.35 13.18 -12.63
N THR A 46 -1.80 12.82 -13.82
CA THR A 46 -3.10 13.25 -14.36
C THR A 46 -4.23 12.38 -13.84
N GLU A 47 -3.91 11.15 -13.44
CA GLU A 47 -4.82 10.22 -12.79
C GLU A 47 -4.06 9.37 -11.76
N ALA A 48 -4.69 9.13 -10.61
CA ALA A 48 -4.21 8.23 -9.57
C ALA A 48 -5.43 7.75 -8.78
N SER A 49 -5.72 6.45 -8.84
CA SER A 49 -6.90 5.89 -8.21
C SER A 49 -6.66 4.49 -7.64
N SER A 50 -7.40 4.22 -6.58
CA SER A 50 -7.61 2.90 -5.99
C SER A 50 -9.09 2.62 -6.02
N ASN A 51 -9.48 1.36 -6.23
CA ASN A 51 -10.87 0.96 -6.21
C ASN A 51 -11.04 -0.39 -5.54
N LEU A 52 -12.01 -0.46 -4.63
CA LEU A 52 -12.58 -1.70 -4.11
C LEU A 52 -13.99 -1.88 -4.63
N GLU A 53 -14.27 -3.06 -5.16
CA GLU A 53 -15.59 -3.47 -5.61
C GLU A 53 -15.95 -4.82 -4.99
N PHE A 54 -17.16 -4.89 -4.44
CA PHE A 54 -17.73 -6.16 -3.97
C PHE A 54 -18.11 -7.04 -5.17
N LEU A 55 -17.60 -8.27 -5.21
CA LEU A 55 -17.99 -9.29 -6.17
C LEU A 55 -18.88 -10.31 -5.49
N GLN A 56 -19.96 -10.69 -6.18
CA GLN A 56 -21.01 -11.53 -5.63
C GLN A 56 -20.49 -12.88 -5.10
N SER A 57 -21.13 -13.33 -4.03
CA SER A 57 -20.69 -14.40 -3.12
C SER A 57 -20.56 -15.77 -3.80
N THR A 58 -19.61 -16.57 -3.30
CA THR A 58 -19.41 -17.97 -3.69
C THR A 58 -20.19 -18.96 -2.81
N ASP A 59 -20.56 -18.53 -1.60
CA ASP A 59 -21.40 -19.23 -0.60
C ASP A 59 -22.20 -18.19 0.24
N GLU A 60 -23.01 -18.58 1.22
CA GLU A 60 -23.87 -17.67 2.02
C GLU A 60 -23.06 -16.54 2.70
N ASP A 61 -21.85 -16.84 3.21
CA ASP A 61 -21.05 -15.92 4.04
C ASP A 61 -19.68 -15.58 3.41
N GLU A 62 -19.33 -16.17 2.26
CA GLU A 62 -18.04 -15.98 1.56
C GLU A 62 -18.19 -15.14 0.29
N TYR A 63 -17.37 -14.10 0.15
CA TYR A 63 -17.35 -13.22 -1.02
C TYR A 63 -15.94 -12.94 -1.52
N LYS A 64 -15.89 -12.22 -2.65
CA LYS A 64 -14.66 -11.71 -3.22
C LYS A 64 -14.72 -10.21 -3.32
N LEU A 65 -13.57 -9.58 -3.18
CA LEU A 65 -13.37 -8.18 -3.50
C LEU A 65 -12.51 -8.08 -4.74
N ARG A 66 -12.90 -7.24 -5.69
CA ARG A 66 -12.01 -6.76 -6.74
C ARG A 66 -11.29 -5.52 -6.23
N TRP A 67 -9.97 -5.56 -6.32
CA TRP A 67 -9.09 -4.49 -5.92
C TRP A 67 -8.29 -4.04 -7.13
N ASP A 68 -8.52 -2.80 -7.56
CA ASP A 68 -7.91 -2.20 -8.74
C ASP A 68 -7.09 -0.96 -8.35
N THR A 69 -5.98 -0.74 -9.06
CA THR A 69 -5.22 0.53 -8.99
C THR A 69 -4.88 1.01 -10.40
N LEU A 70 -4.99 2.31 -10.65
CA LEU A 70 -4.62 2.94 -11.92
C LEU A 70 -3.87 4.24 -11.65
N SER A 71 -2.79 4.48 -12.39
CA SER A 71 -2.11 5.77 -12.38
C SER A 71 -1.58 6.16 -13.75
N VAL A 72 -1.76 7.43 -14.10
CA VAL A 72 -1.30 8.04 -15.35
C VAL A 72 -0.47 9.27 -15.04
N LEU A 73 0.73 9.32 -15.58
CA LEU A 73 1.62 10.47 -15.51
C LEU A 73 1.49 11.27 -16.81
N ASN A 74 1.69 12.59 -16.75
CA ASN A 74 1.64 13.46 -17.94
C ASN A 74 2.79 13.24 -18.94
N GLU A 75 3.73 12.35 -18.63
CA GLU A 75 4.86 11.99 -19.47
C GLU A 75 5.35 10.56 -19.16
N GLU A 76 6.19 10.02 -20.03
CA GLU A 76 6.83 8.73 -19.83
C GLU A 76 7.92 8.83 -18.74
N ALA A 77 7.86 7.96 -17.74
CA ALA A 77 8.90 7.87 -16.71
C ALA A 77 9.87 6.72 -17.02
N ALA A 78 11.13 6.88 -16.61
CA ALA A 78 12.14 5.83 -16.77
C ALA A 78 11.75 4.59 -15.97
N ILE A 79 11.23 4.78 -14.76
CA ILE A 79 10.65 3.73 -13.92
C ILE A 79 9.32 4.23 -13.35
N ARG A 80 8.30 3.38 -13.39
CA ARG A 80 7.04 3.51 -12.66
C ARG A 80 6.95 2.38 -11.65
N GLN A 81 6.46 2.69 -10.45
CA GLN A 81 6.27 1.71 -9.39
C GLN A 81 5.08 2.11 -8.54
N ASP A 82 4.06 1.25 -8.53
CA ASP A 82 2.89 1.43 -7.68
C ASP A 82 2.90 0.36 -6.58
N VAL A 83 2.59 0.79 -5.36
CA VAL A 83 2.56 -0.05 -4.16
C VAL A 83 1.22 0.18 -3.48
N SER A 84 0.44 -0.88 -3.33
CA SER A 84 -0.91 -0.81 -2.78
C SER A 84 -1.05 -1.79 -1.63
N LEU A 85 -1.68 -1.32 -0.54
CA LEU A 85 -1.91 -2.07 0.68
C LEU A 85 -3.42 -2.19 0.90
N LEU A 86 -3.91 -3.41 1.09
CA LEU A 86 -5.29 -3.69 1.44
C LEU A 86 -5.38 -4.08 2.91
N PHE A 87 -6.13 -3.32 3.67
CA PHE A 87 -6.45 -3.58 5.06
C PHE A 87 -7.90 -4.05 5.21
N GLU A 88 -8.11 -4.94 6.17
CA GLU A 88 -9.40 -5.38 6.67
C GLU A 88 -9.39 -5.16 8.18
N ASP A 89 -10.35 -4.38 8.69
CA ASP A 89 -10.53 -4.13 10.11
C ASP A 89 -9.26 -3.65 10.85
N GLY A 90 -8.42 -2.88 10.15
CA GLY A 90 -7.16 -2.35 10.68
C GLY A 90 -5.97 -3.33 10.61
N VAL A 91 -6.09 -4.44 9.89
CA VAL A 91 -5.05 -5.46 9.70
C VAL A 91 -4.72 -5.63 8.21
N LEU A 92 -3.44 -5.79 7.87
CA LEU A 92 -2.99 -5.96 6.49
C LEU A 92 -3.45 -7.33 5.96
N LYS A 93 -4.43 -7.31 5.06
CA LYS A 93 -4.98 -8.51 4.41
C LYS A 93 -4.11 -8.93 3.22
N ASP A 94 -3.70 -7.97 2.40
CA ASP A 94 -2.93 -8.26 1.19
C ASP A 94 -2.15 -7.04 0.66
N THR A 95 -1.22 -7.29 -0.27
CA THR A 95 -0.42 -6.26 -0.96
C THR A 95 -0.45 -6.47 -2.48
N MET A 96 -0.34 -5.37 -3.22
CA MET A 96 -0.02 -5.35 -4.65
C MET A 96 1.18 -4.44 -4.86
N SER A 97 2.13 -4.89 -5.68
CA SER A 97 3.16 -4.00 -6.18
C SER A 97 3.58 -4.41 -7.58
N LYS A 98 3.70 -3.40 -8.43
CA LYS A 98 4.10 -3.56 -9.81
C LYS A 98 5.01 -2.41 -10.18
N TRP A 99 6.01 -2.72 -10.98
CA TRP A 99 6.88 -1.73 -11.58
C TRP A 99 7.03 -2.01 -13.06
N GLU A 100 7.21 -0.95 -13.84
CA GLU A 100 7.45 -0.99 -15.28
C GLU A 100 8.43 0.12 -15.67
N GLU A 101 9.19 -0.10 -16.74
CA GLU A 101 10.10 0.92 -17.29
C GLU A 101 9.45 1.59 -18.50
N ASN A 102 9.84 2.86 -18.75
CA ASN A 102 9.52 3.56 -19.99
C ASN A 102 7.99 3.57 -20.27
N THR A 103 7.21 3.95 -19.26
CA THR A 103 5.75 4.02 -19.36
C THR A 103 5.19 5.23 -18.61
N GLU A 104 4.08 5.76 -19.12
CA GLU A 104 3.27 6.81 -18.49
C GLU A 104 2.07 6.23 -17.73
N LEU A 105 1.77 4.93 -17.87
CA LEU A 105 0.60 4.29 -17.28
C LEU A 105 0.99 3.03 -16.52
N LEU A 106 0.40 2.84 -15.34
CA LEU A 106 0.49 1.61 -14.58
C LEU A 106 -0.90 1.23 -14.05
N ALA A 107 -1.28 -0.03 -14.27
CA ALA A 107 -2.51 -0.60 -13.76
C ALA A 107 -2.25 -1.97 -13.13
N GLN A 108 -2.98 -2.26 -12.04
CA GLN A 108 -2.96 -3.52 -11.31
C GLN A 108 -4.39 -3.90 -10.92
N GLN A 109 -4.65 -5.20 -10.83
CA GLN A 109 -5.91 -5.75 -10.39
C GLN A 109 -5.65 -7.06 -9.63
N LYS A 110 -6.38 -7.27 -8.54
CA LYS A 110 -6.37 -8.52 -7.78
C LYS A 110 -7.78 -8.82 -7.25
N GLU A 111 -8.10 -10.10 -7.17
CA GLU A 111 -9.27 -10.57 -6.41
C GLU A 111 -8.80 -11.10 -5.06
N VAL A 112 -9.49 -10.72 -3.99
CA VAL A 112 -9.19 -11.15 -2.63
C VAL A 112 -10.43 -11.78 -2.03
N SER A 113 -10.30 -12.99 -1.48
CA SER A 113 -11.38 -13.68 -0.77
C SER A 113 -11.60 -13.07 0.61
N ALA A 114 -12.85 -13.06 1.05
CA ALA A 114 -13.28 -12.49 2.30
C ALA A 114 -14.53 -13.19 2.82
N GLU A 115 -14.78 -13.05 4.11
CA GLU A 115 -15.90 -13.61 4.83
C GLU A 115 -16.40 -12.59 5.86
N ASP A 116 -17.60 -12.79 6.40
CA ASP A 116 -18.22 -11.95 7.43
C ASP A 116 -18.34 -10.45 7.07
N SER A 117 -18.88 -9.68 8.03
CA SER A 117 -18.83 -8.22 7.96
C SER A 117 -17.40 -7.71 8.10
N GLY A 118 -17.03 -6.69 7.32
CA GLY A 118 -15.70 -6.09 7.39
C GLY A 118 -15.62 -4.68 6.84
N HIS A 119 -14.67 -3.91 7.34
CA HIS A 119 -14.27 -2.62 6.81
C HIS A 119 -12.93 -2.73 6.09
N TYR A 120 -12.98 -2.54 4.78
CA TYR A 120 -11.83 -2.60 3.90
C TYR A 120 -11.33 -1.21 3.58
N GLU A 121 -10.03 -1.01 3.73
CA GLU A 121 -9.35 0.23 3.37
C GLU A 121 -8.18 -0.11 2.44
N VAL A 122 -8.13 0.53 1.28
CA VAL A 122 -6.97 0.46 0.38
C VAL A 122 -6.26 1.78 0.38
N ILE A 123 -4.94 1.73 0.45
CA ILE A 123 -4.09 2.89 0.18
C ILE A 123 -2.97 2.51 -0.79
N THR A 124 -2.79 3.35 -1.81
CA THR A 124 -1.80 3.12 -2.87
C THR A 124 -0.87 4.31 -2.99
N PHE A 125 0.43 4.04 -3.04
CA PHE A 125 1.46 4.98 -3.46
C PHE A 125 1.82 4.75 -4.92
N HIS A 126 1.71 5.81 -5.71
CA HIS A 126 2.07 5.83 -7.12
C HIS A 126 3.37 6.60 -7.25
N HIS A 127 4.41 5.93 -7.74
CA HIS A 127 5.76 6.50 -7.80
C HIS A 127 6.34 6.45 -9.21
N ALA A 128 7.03 7.51 -9.59
CA ALA A 128 7.76 7.61 -10.84
C ALA A 128 9.19 8.09 -10.57
N GLU A 129 10.16 7.45 -11.20
CA GLU A 129 11.54 7.94 -11.30
C GLU A 129 11.76 8.46 -12.73
N LEU A 130 12.15 9.73 -12.81
CA LEU A 130 12.34 10.49 -14.04
C LEU A 130 13.83 10.73 -14.24
N ARG A 131 14.27 10.60 -15.49
CA ARG A 131 15.62 10.99 -15.89
C ARG A 131 15.57 12.30 -16.64
N ARG A 132 16.18 13.34 -16.05
CA ARG A 132 16.30 14.67 -16.65
C ARG A 132 17.65 14.86 -17.34
N PRO A 133 17.82 15.92 -18.16
CA PRO A 133 19.13 16.27 -18.72
C PRO A 133 20.21 16.35 -17.63
N ASN A 134 21.46 16.12 -18.01
CA ASN A 134 22.61 16.07 -17.09
C ASN A 134 22.61 14.91 -16.07
N ASN A 135 21.88 13.82 -16.35
CA ASN A 135 21.76 12.64 -15.47
C ASN A 135 21.19 12.97 -14.09
N GLU A 136 20.32 13.96 -14.01
CA GLU A 136 19.60 14.27 -12.80
C GLU A 136 18.39 13.33 -12.66
N PHE A 137 18.26 12.72 -11.48
CA PHE A 137 17.10 11.91 -11.12
C PHE A 137 16.11 12.77 -10.36
N ARG A 138 14.84 12.67 -10.75
CA ARG A 138 13.72 13.33 -10.11
C ARG A 138 12.61 12.32 -9.86
N SER A 139 11.71 12.62 -8.93
CA SER A 139 10.54 11.79 -8.69
C SER A 139 9.25 12.53 -9.00
N ALA A 140 8.19 11.78 -9.30
CA ALA A 140 6.83 12.25 -9.14
C ALA A 140 6.09 11.24 -8.27
N GLN A 141 5.15 11.72 -7.45
CA GLN A 141 4.40 10.86 -6.55
C GLN A 141 2.93 11.28 -6.44
N ALA A 142 2.07 10.31 -6.16
CA ALA A 142 0.69 10.50 -5.75
C ALA A 142 0.30 9.37 -4.78
N ILE A 143 -0.74 9.60 -3.99
CA ILE A 143 -1.37 8.63 -3.11
C ILE A 143 -2.86 8.57 -3.50
N SER A 144 -3.43 7.39 -3.55
CA SER A 144 -4.87 7.23 -3.69
C SER A 144 -5.41 6.31 -2.59
N PHE A 145 -6.67 6.51 -2.25
CA PHE A 145 -7.36 5.81 -1.19
C PHE A 145 -8.75 5.40 -1.65
N ASP A 146 -9.24 4.28 -1.15
CA ASP A 146 -10.63 3.89 -1.25
C ASP A 146 -11.04 3.02 -0.04
N GLN A 147 -12.33 2.91 0.21
CA GLN A 147 -12.86 2.08 1.29
C GLN A 147 -14.15 1.38 0.89
N LEU A 148 -14.44 0.27 1.56
CA LEU A 148 -15.65 -0.49 1.37
C LEU A 148 -16.08 -1.13 2.68
N TYR A 149 -17.34 -0.93 3.07
CA TYR A 149 -17.98 -1.69 4.13
C TYR A 149 -18.72 -2.84 3.49
N VAL A 150 -18.54 -4.05 4.02
CA VAL A 150 -19.36 -5.21 3.69
C VAL A 150 -20.09 -5.62 4.95
N ILE A 151 -21.41 -5.73 4.85
CA ILE A 151 -22.29 -6.08 5.96
C ILE A 151 -22.89 -7.44 5.69
N ASP A 152 -22.54 -8.38 6.56
CA ASP A 152 -23.17 -9.67 6.71
C ASP A 152 -24.00 -9.67 7.99
N SER A 153 -25.32 -9.71 7.83
CA SER A 153 -26.29 -9.57 8.93
C SER A 153 -27.37 -10.62 8.80
N PRO A 154 -27.79 -11.27 9.89
CA PRO A 154 -28.94 -12.18 9.86
C PRO A 154 -30.26 -11.51 9.43
N LEU A 155 -30.30 -10.17 9.40
CA LEU A 155 -31.50 -9.38 9.12
C LEU A 155 -31.57 -8.88 7.67
N SER A 156 -30.47 -8.94 6.91
CA SER A 156 -30.39 -8.43 5.54
C SER A 156 -29.43 -9.25 4.69
N PRO A 157 -29.66 -9.37 3.36
CA PRO A 157 -28.70 -10.02 2.49
C PRO A 157 -27.33 -9.34 2.57
N LEU A 158 -26.27 -10.13 2.40
CA LEU A 158 -24.91 -9.64 2.24
C LEU A 158 -24.88 -8.49 1.22
N HIS A 159 -24.40 -7.34 1.65
CA HIS A 159 -24.31 -6.14 0.81
C HIS A 159 -23.11 -5.30 1.19
N ALA A 160 -22.73 -4.39 0.29
CA ALA A 160 -21.57 -3.54 0.48
C ALA A 160 -21.87 -2.09 0.08
N PHE A 161 -21.24 -1.15 0.77
CA PHE A 161 -21.34 0.28 0.48
C PHE A 161 -20.04 1.00 0.82
N LYS A 162 -19.77 2.09 0.10
CA LYS A 162 -18.65 3.00 0.42
C LYS A 162 -19.10 4.19 1.25
N ILE A 163 -20.25 4.73 0.89
CA ILE A 163 -20.92 5.84 1.55
C ILE A 163 -22.29 5.31 1.99
N PRO A 164 -22.65 5.41 3.28
CA PRO A 164 -23.91 4.86 3.75
C PRO A 164 -25.10 5.69 3.25
N GLU A 165 -26.02 5.05 2.51
CA GLU A 165 -27.18 5.72 1.93
C GLU A 165 -28.44 5.48 2.77
N THR A 166 -28.56 4.28 3.35
CA THR A 166 -29.72 3.88 4.15
C THR A 166 -29.52 4.13 5.65
N ALA A 167 -30.59 3.99 6.44
CA ALA A 167 -30.48 4.05 7.90
C ALA A 167 -29.73 2.83 8.47
N GLU A 168 -29.85 1.68 7.81
CA GLU A 168 -29.16 0.45 8.17
C GLU A 168 -27.66 0.56 7.90
N ASP A 169 -27.25 1.10 6.75
CA ASP A 169 -25.85 1.33 6.41
C ASP A 169 -25.18 2.27 7.44
N LYS A 170 -25.89 3.35 7.81
CA LYS A 170 -25.38 4.34 8.78
C LYS A 170 -25.17 3.72 10.15
N GLU A 171 -26.10 2.90 10.60
CA GLU A 171 -26.00 2.23 11.89
C GLU A 171 -24.92 1.15 11.87
N SER A 172 -24.85 0.35 10.79
CA SER A 172 -23.83 -0.69 10.63
C SER A 172 -22.43 -0.08 10.59
N LYS A 173 -22.23 0.99 9.80
CA LYS A 173 -20.99 1.76 9.79
C LYS A 173 -20.67 2.31 11.17
N ARG A 174 -21.63 2.93 11.87
CA ARG A 174 -21.40 3.48 13.21
C ARG A 174 -20.94 2.40 14.20
N ILE A 175 -21.53 1.22 14.15
CA ILE A 175 -21.16 0.09 15.02
C ILE A 175 -19.77 -0.42 14.68
N LEU A 176 -19.49 -0.69 13.40
CA LEU A 176 -18.18 -1.17 12.94
C LEU A 176 -17.08 -0.15 13.28
N ASP A 177 -17.25 1.12 12.88
CA ASP A 177 -16.30 2.19 13.20
C ASP A 177 -16.01 2.27 14.69
N TYR A 178 -17.04 2.19 15.53
CA TYR A 178 -16.86 2.27 16.98
C TYR A 178 -16.03 1.11 17.51
N ILE A 179 -16.27 -0.11 17.05
CA ILE A 179 -15.50 -1.30 17.46
C ILE A 179 -14.05 -1.15 16.99
N LEU A 180 -13.84 -0.77 15.73
CA LEU A 180 -12.52 -0.60 15.13
C LEU A 180 -11.72 0.50 15.81
N GLU A 181 -12.33 1.66 16.06
CA GLU A 181 -11.68 2.78 16.75
C GLU A 181 -11.26 2.39 18.17
N GLN A 182 -12.11 1.66 18.90
CA GLN A 182 -11.76 1.17 20.24
C GLN A 182 -10.57 0.20 20.18
N GLN A 183 -10.58 -0.76 19.26
CA GLN A 183 -9.51 -1.75 19.11
C GLN A 183 -8.18 -1.08 18.70
N GLN A 184 -8.22 -0.21 17.69
CA GLN A 184 -7.02 0.51 17.22
C GLN A 184 -6.47 1.45 18.29
N THR A 185 -7.33 2.18 19.00
CA THR A 185 -6.88 3.07 20.08
C THR A 185 -6.22 2.29 21.20
N TYR A 186 -6.77 1.13 21.57
CA TYR A 186 -6.19 0.24 22.56
C TYR A 186 -4.80 -0.26 22.13
N ASP A 187 -4.67 -0.74 20.88
CA ASP A 187 -3.39 -1.18 20.32
C ASP A 187 -2.35 -0.05 20.33
N TRP A 188 -2.75 1.13 19.88
CA TRP A 188 -1.87 2.30 19.83
C TRP A 188 -1.43 2.74 21.22
N ASP A 189 -2.33 2.75 22.20
CA ASP A 189 -1.98 3.11 23.58
C ASP A 189 -0.97 2.12 24.17
N ASP A 190 -1.14 0.81 23.91
CA ASP A 190 -0.18 -0.21 24.34
C ASP A 190 1.19 -0.05 23.66
N LEU A 191 1.22 0.26 22.35
CA LEU A 191 2.49 0.57 21.64
C LEU A 191 3.20 1.81 22.21
N PHE A 192 2.44 2.85 22.55
CA PHE A 192 3.01 4.05 23.20
C PHE A 192 3.57 3.72 24.58
N GLU A 193 2.89 2.89 25.37
CA GLU A 193 3.38 2.43 26.67
C GLU A 193 4.64 1.57 26.52
N TYR A 194 4.62 0.59 25.61
CA TYR A 194 5.73 -0.33 25.34
C TYR A 194 7.02 0.41 24.96
N TYR A 195 6.91 1.38 24.04
CA TYR A 195 8.03 2.19 23.58
C TYR A 195 8.30 3.43 24.44
N GLN A 196 7.53 3.63 25.52
CA GLN A 196 7.66 4.77 26.43
C GLN A 196 7.53 6.14 25.72
N ILE A 197 6.67 6.21 24.71
CA ILE A 197 6.42 7.43 23.93
C ILE A 197 5.40 8.29 24.70
N PRO A 198 5.71 9.58 25.00
CA PRO A 198 4.79 10.43 25.72
C PRO A 198 3.64 10.90 24.81
N SER A 199 2.52 10.16 24.80
CA SER A 199 1.37 10.38 23.90
C SER A 199 0.90 11.84 23.79
N SER A 200 0.93 12.59 24.89
CA SER A 200 0.53 14.01 24.90
C SER A 200 1.37 14.89 23.96
N GLN A 201 2.62 14.52 23.66
CA GLN A 201 3.55 15.29 22.83
C GLN A 201 3.50 14.94 21.35
N TYR A 202 2.80 13.86 20.97
CA TYR A 202 2.79 13.36 19.60
C TYR A 202 1.40 13.38 18.99
N ARG A 203 1.33 13.56 17.68
CA ARG A 203 0.16 13.29 16.86
C ARG A 203 0.22 11.86 16.35
N ARG A 204 -0.95 11.25 16.24
CA ARG A 204 -1.21 9.90 15.72
C ARG A 204 -1.88 10.03 14.36
N ILE A 205 -1.29 9.45 13.33
CA ILE A 205 -1.85 9.46 11.97
C ILE A 205 -1.80 8.01 11.46
N PRO A 206 -2.92 7.28 11.37
CA PRO A 206 -2.90 5.96 10.75
C PRO A 206 -2.55 6.09 9.26
N LEU A 207 -1.81 5.11 8.72
CA LEU A 207 -1.41 5.11 7.32
C LEU A 207 -2.61 5.26 6.37
N THR A 208 -3.77 4.68 6.72
CA THR A 208 -5.01 4.76 5.93
C THR A 208 -5.66 6.16 5.90
N LYS A 209 -5.03 7.16 6.53
CA LYS A 209 -5.43 8.58 6.45
C LYS A 209 -4.30 9.49 5.94
N ILE A 210 -3.17 8.93 5.50
CA ILE A 210 -2.03 9.74 5.07
C ILE A 210 -2.29 10.44 3.71
N ASP A 211 -3.26 9.96 2.94
CA ASP A 211 -3.63 10.50 1.62
C ASP A 211 -4.11 11.96 1.69
N THR A 212 -4.71 12.38 2.82
CA THR A 212 -5.18 13.76 3.01
C THR A 212 -4.04 14.76 2.89
N TYR A 213 -2.85 14.38 3.38
CA TYR A 213 -1.65 15.22 3.42
C TYR A 213 -0.95 15.43 2.06
N GLN A 214 -1.55 14.96 0.97
CA GLN A 214 -1.16 15.38 -0.37
C GLN A 214 -1.66 16.79 -0.71
N SER A 215 -2.79 17.19 -0.13
CA SER A 215 -3.45 18.46 -0.40
C SER A 215 -3.27 19.47 0.74
N GLU A 216 -2.92 18.99 1.93
CA GLU A 216 -2.61 19.78 3.11
C GLU A 216 -1.26 19.39 3.70
N SER A 217 -0.49 20.37 4.20
CA SER A 217 0.76 20.08 4.88
C SER A 217 0.49 19.39 6.22
N ILE A 218 1.32 18.43 6.61
CA ILE A 218 1.34 17.92 7.98
C ILE A 218 1.60 19.11 8.91
N PRO A 219 0.75 19.38 9.92
CA PRO A 219 0.94 20.55 10.76
C PRO A 219 2.30 20.56 11.46
N GLY A 220 3.03 21.66 11.31
CA GLY A 220 4.41 21.82 11.74
C GLY A 220 5.43 21.69 10.60
N LEU A 221 5.03 21.18 9.44
CA LEU A 221 5.82 21.08 8.22
C LEU A 221 5.28 22.00 7.13
N THR A 222 6.14 22.39 6.21
CA THR A 222 5.74 22.97 4.91
C THR A 222 5.15 21.90 3.99
N MET A 223 4.53 22.32 2.89
CA MET A 223 4.05 21.37 1.86
C MET A 223 5.22 20.61 1.21
N GLU A 224 6.36 21.28 1.00
CA GLU A 224 7.55 20.66 0.45
C GLU A 224 8.13 19.59 1.38
N GLU A 225 8.28 19.91 2.67
CA GLU A 225 8.72 18.96 3.69
C GLU A 225 7.74 17.79 3.83
N THR A 226 6.43 18.07 3.80
CA THR A 226 5.39 17.04 3.80
C THR A 226 5.56 16.11 2.60
N THR A 227 5.74 16.66 1.41
CA THR A 227 5.91 15.87 0.18
C THR A 227 7.16 14.99 0.25
N LYS A 228 8.30 15.55 0.69
CA LYS A 228 9.55 14.81 0.88
C LYS A 228 9.41 13.72 1.94
N PHE A 229 8.74 14.02 3.04
CA PHE A 229 8.41 13.06 4.08
C PHE A 229 7.57 11.90 3.54
N LEU A 230 6.50 12.16 2.78
CA LEU A 230 5.64 11.12 2.23
C LEU A 230 6.40 10.13 1.34
N GLY A 231 7.32 10.60 0.50
CA GLY A 231 8.14 9.71 -0.32
C GLY A 231 9.10 8.86 0.52
N GLY A 232 9.75 9.45 1.54
CA GLY A 232 10.61 8.72 2.47
C GLY A 232 9.86 7.72 3.36
N LEU A 233 8.63 8.06 3.76
CA LEU A 233 7.71 7.17 4.48
C LEU A 233 7.45 5.91 3.64
N TRP A 234 7.07 6.09 2.37
CA TRP A 234 6.78 4.97 1.47
C TRP A 234 8.01 4.17 1.08
N GLU A 235 9.19 4.79 0.97
CA GLU A 235 10.47 4.06 0.83
C GLU A 235 10.72 3.14 2.04
N GLY A 236 10.51 3.65 3.25
CA GLY A 236 10.64 2.88 4.48
C GLY A 236 9.60 1.76 4.60
N LEU A 237 8.33 2.05 4.30
CA LEU A 237 7.25 1.06 4.32
C LEU A 237 7.45 0.00 3.24
N TYR A 238 7.89 0.37 2.04
CA TYR A 238 8.17 -0.62 1.00
C TYR A 238 9.21 -1.63 1.47
N LYS A 239 10.31 -1.14 2.05
CA LYS A 239 11.38 -2.00 2.57
C LYS A 239 10.94 -2.88 3.74
N ASN A 240 10.19 -2.34 4.70
CA ASN A 240 9.95 -2.98 6.00
C ASN A 240 8.52 -3.50 6.21
N TYR A 241 7.61 -3.25 5.26
CA TYR A 241 6.19 -3.56 5.37
C TYR A 241 5.58 -4.10 4.06
N VAL A 242 6.35 -4.14 2.97
CA VAL A 242 5.96 -4.78 1.69
C VAL A 242 6.89 -5.92 1.31
N LEU A 243 8.21 -5.68 1.32
CA LEU A 243 9.19 -6.73 1.04
C LEU A 243 9.31 -7.77 2.17
N GLY A 244 8.96 -7.36 3.40
CA GLY A 244 9.02 -8.17 4.60
C GLY A 244 9.41 -7.35 5.82
N ILE A 245 9.10 -7.85 7.01
CA ILE A 245 9.49 -7.24 8.28
C ILE A 245 10.77 -7.93 8.74
N ASP A 246 11.84 -7.18 8.95
CA ASP A 246 13.10 -7.74 9.44
C ASP A 246 13.03 -7.97 10.96
N LEU A 247 12.96 -9.25 11.35
CA LEU A 247 13.07 -9.70 12.73
C LEU A 247 14.41 -10.41 12.92
N ASN A 248 15.37 -9.69 13.50
CA ASN A 248 16.70 -10.22 13.82
C ASN A 248 17.45 -10.83 12.62
N GLY A 249 17.35 -10.21 11.44
CA GLY A 249 17.99 -10.65 10.20
C GLY A 249 17.17 -11.64 9.38
N THR A 250 15.92 -11.92 9.78
CA THR A 250 14.99 -12.77 9.03
C THR A 250 13.79 -11.95 8.61
N ALA A 251 13.56 -11.87 7.29
CA ALA A 251 12.36 -11.25 6.75
C ALA A 251 11.14 -12.16 6.97
N VAL A 252 10.15 -11.68 7.72
CA VAL A 252 8.85 -12.33 7.88
C VAL A 252 7.78 -11.64 7.05
N SER A 253 6.69 -12.36 6.77
CA SER A 253 5.55 -11.80 6.02
C SER A 253 4.92 -10.62 6.78
N PRO A 254 4.58 -9.51 6.12
CA PRO A 254 3.84 -8.42 6.74
C PRO A 254 2.34 -8.69 6.84
N ILE A 255 1.80 -9.68 6.12
CA ILE A 255 0.38 -10.03 6.15
C ILE A 255 -0.04 -10.39 7.58
N GLY A 256 -1.17 -9.85 8.03
CA GLY A 256 -1.67 -9.97 9.41
C GLY A 256 -1.14 -8.89 10.36
N SER A 257 -0.29 -7.98 9.90
CA SER A 257 0.22 -6.86 10.72
C SER A 257 -0.79 -5.72 10.83
N THR A 258 -0.78 -4.97 11.93
CA THR A 258 -1.70 -3.83 12.13
C THR A 258 -1.34 -2.64 11.24
N VAL A 259 -2.34 -1.81 10.88
CA VAL A 259 -2.12 -0.56 10.13
C VAL A 259 -0.98 0.26 10.76
N PRO A 260 0.07 0.61 10.00
CA PRO A 260 1.13 1.45 10.51
C PRO A 260 0.62 2.78 11.04
N LEU A 261 0.99 3.10 12.27
CA LEU A 261 0.71 4.36 12.92
C LEU A 261 1.91 5.30 12.79
N ILE A 262 1.69 6.42 12.12
CA ILE A 262 2.68 7.47 11.90
C ILE A 262 2.58 8.45 13.06
N VAL A 263 3.65 8.54 13.83
CA VAL A 263 3.73 9.26 15.10
C VAL A 263 4.72 10.41 14.96
N ILE A 264 4.21 11.64 15.02
CA ILE A 264 4.97 12.86 14.72
C ILE A 264 4.91 13.81 15.93
N PRO A 265 6.03 14.40 16.38
CA PRO A 265 6.01 15.43 17.41
C PRO A 265 5.04 16.56 17.05
N LYS A 266 4.24 17.02 18.03
CA LYS A 266 3.31 18.14 17.83
C LYS A 266 4.02 19.48 17.66
N GLU A 267 5.14 19.65 18.36
CA GLU A 267 5.95 20.86 18.40
C GLU A 267 7.30 20.59 17.73
N ASN A 268 7.67 21.39 16.73
CA ASN A 268 8.92 21.28 15.97
C ASN A 268 9.24 19.85 15.48
N PRO A 269 8.47 19.32 14.51
CA PRO A 269 8.68 17.96 14.02
C PRO A 269 10.08 17.80 13.39
N ASP A 270 10.91 16.94 13.96
CA ASP A 270 12.27 16.61 13.50
C ASP A 270 12.48 15.11 13.24
N HIS A 271 11.58 14.27 13.74
CA HIS A 271 11.57 12.83 13.54
C HIS A 271 10.13 12.29 13.46
N VAL A 272 10.03 11.05 13.01
CA VAL A 272 8.79 10.28 12.96
C VAL A 272 9.06 8.87 13.46
N PHE A 273 8.16 8.37 14.30
CA PHE A 273 8.06 6.93 14.56
C PHE A 273 6.96 6.32 13.70
N ILE A 274 7.22 5.13 13.17
CA ILE A 274 6.21 4.31 12.50
C ILE A 274 6.04 3.07 13.39
N LEU A 275 4.86 2.94 13.99
CA LEU A 275 4.55 1.89 14.94
C LEU A 275 3.55 0.92 14.33
N PHE A 276 3.76 -0.37 14.48
CA PHE A 276 2.78 -1.40 14.13
C PHE A 276 3.09 -2.68 14.87
N ARG A 277 2.20 -3.67 14.76
CA ARG A 277 2.43 -5.03 15.22
C ARG A 277 2.45 -5.99 14.06
N THR A 278 3.27 -7.01 14.17
CA THR A 278 3.23 -8.17 13.29
C THR A 278 1.99 -9.04 13.58
N ALA A 279 1.73 -10.02 12.71
CA ALA A 279 0.68 -11.01 12.91
C ALA A 279 0.79 -11.84 14.20
N ASP A 280 2.00 -11.94 14.78
CA ASP A 280 2.25 -12.62 16.06
C ASP A 280 2.29 -11.65 17.26
N ASP A 281 1.71 -10.46 17.10
CA ASP A 281 1.61 -9.42 18.13
C ASP A 281 2.97 -8.83 18.57
N THR A 282 4.02 -9.03 17.79
CA THR A 282 5.34 -8.44 18.06
C THR A 282 5.32 -6.94 17.75
N PRO A 283 5.61 -6.05 18.72
CA PRO A 283 5.70 -4.61 18.48
C PRO A 283 6.87 -4.29 17.56
N ILE A 284 6.65 -3.39 16.60
CA ILE A 284 7.67 -2.85 15.70
C ILE A 284 7.67 -1.33 15.77
N GLN A 285 8.87 -0.75 15.83
CA GLN A 285 9.11 0.67 15.72
C GLN A 285 10.17 0.92 14.66
N LEU A 286 9.81 1.69 13.64
CA LEU A 286 10.75 2.29 12.72
C LEU A 286 10.91 3.77 13.08
N MET A 287 12.10 4.32 12.87
CA MET A 287 12.36 5.74 13.10
C MET A 287 12.93 6.37 11.82
N GLN A 288 12.43 7.55 11.49
CA GLN A 288 12.91 8.36 10.37
C GLN A 288 13.14 9.79 10.85
N SER A 289 14.16 10.45 10.32
CA SER A 289 14.34 11.90 10.51
C SER A 289 13.48 12.64 9.49
N ILE A 290 12.92 13.79 9.88
CA ILE A 290 12.25 14.68 8.95
C ILE A 290 13.32 15.59 8.33
N PRO A 291 13.56 15.49 7.01
CA PRO A 291 14.53 16.35 6.36
C PRO A 291 14.01 17.79 6.30
N ALA A 292 14.83 18.76 6.68
CA ALA A 292 14.52 20.18 6.53
C ALA A 292 14.37 20.55 5.03
N ALA A 293 13.54 21.56 4.75
CA ALA A 293 13.55 22.23 3.45
C ALA A 293 14.94 22.85 3.17
N GLU A 294 15.43 22.74 1.93
CA GLU A 294 16.70 23.34 1.47
C GLU A 294 16.52 24.79 0.99
#